data_AF-A0A7J8X7X6-F1
#
_entry.id   AF-A0A7J8X7X6-F1
#
_cell.length_a   1.000
_cell.length_b   1.000
_cell.length_c   1.000
_cell.angle_alpha   90.00
_cell.angle_beta   90.00
_cell.angle_gamma   90.00
#
_symmetry.space_group_name_H-M   'P 1'
#
loop_
_entity.id
_entity.type
_entity.pdbx_description
1 polymer ?
#
loop_
_entity_poly.entity_id
_entity_poly.type
_entity_poly.pdbx_seq_one_letter_code
_entity_poly.pdbx_strand_id
1 'polypeptide(L)'
;MFVGDSLGLNQWQSLTCLLHTATPQDPYISQRVAAISTFSFPTYGVSIMFLRNAFLVDIVNEKDRRVLKLNSIGNGRIWKGYDVLIFDTWHWWLLTGRKQPWDYVQDNNITRKDMNRTVAYKKALRTWARWVNLNVDPAKTKVFFQGVSPDHVE
;
A
#
# COMPACT_ATOMS: atom_id res chain seq x y z
N MET A 1 4.68 9.47 -0.92
CA MET A 1 3.43 8.71 -1.07
C MET A 1 3.45 7.50 -0.14
N PHE A 2 2.37 7.33 0.62
CA PHE A 2 2.08 6.13 1.39
C PHE A 2 1.31 5.14 0.50
N VAL A 3 1.68 3.87 0.54
CA VAL A 3 1.03 2.79 -0.21
C VAL A 3 0.85 1.58 0.69
N GLY A 4 -0.39 1.23 0.99
CA GLY A 4 -0.62 0.07 1.82
C GLY A 4 -2.02 -0.02 2.39
N ASP A 5 -2.12 -0.44 3.65
CA ASP A 5 -3.38 -0.77 4.28
C ASP A 5 -3.96 0.38 5.11
N SER A 6 -4.89 0.07 6.02
CA SER A 6 -5.51 1.08 6.89
C SER A 6 -4.53 1.71 7.87
N LEU A 7 -3.42 1.04 8.21
CA LEU A 7 -2.40 1.60 9.09
C LEU A 7 -1.55 2.65 8.37
N GLY A 8 -1.18 2.41 7.11
CA GLY A 8 -0.58 3.45 6.26
C GLY A 8 -1.45 4.69 6.11
N LEU A 9 -2.78 4.53 6.06
CA LEU A 9 -3.71 5.66 6.08
C LEU A 9 -3.60 6.45 7.39
N ASN A 10 -3.58 5.77 8.53
CA ASN A 10 -3.44 6.42 9.85
C ASN A 10 -2.11 7.18 9.95
N GLN A 11 -1.00 6.59 9.46
CA GLN A 11 0.30 7.26 9.45
C GLN A 11 0.32 8.48 8.52
N TRP A 12 -0.30 8.36 7.34
CA TRP A 12 -0.47 9.49 6.43
C TRP A 12 -1.23 10.63 7.12
N GLN A 13 -2.37 10.34 7.78
CA GLN A 13 -3.14 11.34 8.53
C GLN A 13 -2.30 11.99 9.64
N SER A 14 -1.61 11.17 10.44
CA SER A 14 -0.73 11.64 11.51
C SER A 14 0.33 12.61 10.99
N LEU A 15 1.03 12.27 9.91
CA LEU A 15 2.03 13.15 9.31
C LEU A 15 1.42 14.45 8.78
N THR A 16 0.25 14.38 8.12
CA THR A 16 -0.42 15.60 7.64
C THR A 16 -0.80 16.54 8.77
N CYS A 17 -1.26 16.01 9.91
CA CYS A 17 -1.55 16.81 11.10
C CYS A 17 -0.29 17.42 11.70
N LEU A 18 0.80 16.65 11.85
CA LEU A 18 2.09 17.15 12.35
C LEU A 18 2.60 18.33 11.51
N LEU A 19 2.55 18.21 10.19
CA LEU A 19 2.96 19.27 9.28
C LEU A 19 2.05 20.49 9.37
N HIS A 20 0.72 20.29 9.43
CA HIS A 20 -0.21 21.39 9.56
C HIS A 20 -0.02 22.15 10.87
N THR A 21 0.27 21.46 11.99
CA THR A 21 0.58 22.12 13.26
C THR A 21 1.87 22.91 13.22
N ALA A 22 2.88 22.49 12.45
CA ALA A 22 4.12 23.23 12.28
C ALA A 22 3.93 24.51 11.45
N THR A 23 2.94 24.53 10.56
CA THR A 23 2.64 25.65 9.66
C THR A 23 1.13 25.97 9.62
N PRO A 24 0.53 26.43 10.75
CA PRO A 24 -0.93 26.49 10.89
C PRO A 24 -1.60 27.57 10.06
N GLN A 25 -0.84 28.60 9.65
CA GLN A 25 -1.34 29.72 8.84
C GLN A 25 -1.18 29.48 7.33
N ASP A 26 -0.39 28.48 6.93
CA ASP A 26 -0.17 28.18 5.52
C ASP A 26 -1.41 27.51 4.91
N PRO A 27 -1.84 27.93 3.70
CA PRO A 27 -2.95 27.30 3.02
C PRO A 27 -2.59 25.86 2.66
N TYR A 28 -3.57 24.96 2.80
CA TYR A 28 -3.44 23.57 2.37
C TYR A 28 -4.62 23.17 1.49
N ILE A 29 -4.41 22.15 0.67
CA ILE A 29 -5.45 21.51 -0.15
C ILE A 29 -5.54 20.06 0.29
N SER A 30 -6.74 19.62 0.66
CA SER A 30 -7.03 18.21 0.98
C SER A 30 -8.10 17.70 0.04
N GLN A 31 -7.79 16.68 -0.76
CA GLN A 31 -8.72 16.12 -1.73
C GLN A 31 -8.47 14.64 -1.95
N ARG A 32 -9.49 13.97 -2.48
CA ARG A 32 -9.40 12.58 -2.91
C ARG A 32 -9.86 12.47 -4.35
N VAL A 33 -8.97 11.96 -5.20
CA VAL A 33 -9.25 11.69 -6.62
C VAL A 33 -9.09 10.19 -6.84
N ALA A 34 -10.20 9.53 -7.19
CA ALA A 34 -10.27 8.07 -7.29
C ALA A 34 -9.75 7.36 -6.03
N ALA A 35 -8.66 6.59 -6.16
CA ALA A 35 -8.06 5.83 -5.07
C ALA A 35 -6.97 6.59 -4.29
N ILE A 36 -6.63 7.82 -4.71
CA ILE A 36 -5.52 8.58 -4.14
C ILE A 36 -6.06 9.75 -3.31
N SER A 37 -5.70 9.78 -2.04
CA SER A 37 -5.88 10.93 -1.16
C SER A 37 -4.63 11.80 -1.22
N THR A 38 -4.78 13.10 -1.41
CA THR A 38 -3.68 14.07 -1.53
C THR A 38 -3.89 15.19 -0.53
N PHE A 39 -2.85 15.46 0.26
CA PHE A 39 -2.74 16.63 1.11
C PHE A 39 -1.55 17.47 0.62
N SER A 40 -1.79 18.70 0.20
CA SER A 40 -0.77 19.55 -0.42
C SER A 40 -0.61 20.87 0.34
N PHE A 41 0.63 21.32 0.46
CA PHE A 41 0.99 22.66 0.89
C PHE A 41 1.57 23.43 -0.30
N PRO A 42 0.76 24.21 -1.04
CA PRO A 42 1.22 24.91 -2.24
C PRO A 42 2.40 25.86 -1.98
N THR A 43 2.44 26.52 -0.81
CA THR A 43 3.53 27.41 -0.40
C THR A 43 4.91 26.74 -0.47
N TYR A 44 4.98 25.44 -0.15
CA TYR A 44 6.24 24.68 -0.13
C TYR A 44 6.42 23.80 -1.37
N GLY A 45 5.43 23.74 -2.27
CA GLY A 45 5.43 22.77 -3.37
C GLY A 45 5.42 21.31 -2.91
N VAL A 46 4.92 21.03 -1.70
CA VAL A 46 4.94 19.68 -1.09
C VAL A 46 3.56 19.03 -1.18
N SER A 47 3.54 17.74 -1.49
CA SER A 47 2.32 16.92 -1.44
C SER A 47 2.58 15.59 -0.74
N ILE A 48 1.72 15.26 0.23
CA ILE A 48 1.69 13.98 0.91
C ILE A 48 0.48 13.21 0.40
N MET A 49 0.72 12.05 -0.21
CA MET A 49 -0.32 11.24 -0.84
C MET A 49 -0.47 9.89 -0.16
N PHE A 50 -1.68 9.34 -0.16
CA PHE A 50 -1.97 7.97 0.26
C PHE A 50 -2.72 7.23 -0.87
N LEU A 51 -2.26 6.03 -1.18
CA LEU A 51 -2.90 5.09 -2.09
C LEU A 51 -3.18 3.78 -1.35
N ARG A 52 -4.44 3.38 -1.29
CA ARG A 52 -4.80 2.11 -0.68
C ARG A 52 -4.43 0.94 -1.58
N ASN A 53 -3.49 0.12 -1.13
CA ASN A 53 -3.17 -1.18 -1.71
C ASN A 53 -2.70 -2.13 -0.61
N ALA A 54 -3.67 -2.71 0.12
CA ALA A 54 -3.41 -3.42 1.37
C ALA A 54 -2.49 -4.65 1.24
N PHE A 55 -2.35 -5.24 0.05
CA PHE A 55 -1.57 -6.45 -0.19
C PHE A 55 -0.31 -6.19 -1.02
N LEU A 56 -0.15 -4.99 -1.57
CA LEU A 56 0.86 -4.57 -2.55
C LEU A 56 0.84 -5.35 -3.88
N VAL A 57 0.21 -6.52 -3.93
CA VAL A 57 -0.04 -7.33 -5.12
C VAL A 57 -1.51 -7.26 -5.53
N ASP A 58 -1.81 -7.69 -6.75
CA ASP A 58 -3.13 -7.52 -7.32
C ASP A 58 -4.17 -8.50 -6.73
N ILE A 59 -5.38 -7.99 -6.54
CA ILE A 59 -6.60 -8.79 -6.47
C ILE A 59 -7.40 -8.48 -7.74
N VAL A 60 -7.66 -9.51 -8.55
CA VAL A 60 -8.39 -9.37 -9.81
C VAL A 60 -9.69 -10.18 -9.78
N ASN A 61 -10.70 -9.73 -10.50
CA ASN A 61 -11.92 -10.51 -10.73
C ASN A 61 -11.74 -11.38 -11.98
N GLU A 62 -11.71 -12.70 -11.80
CA GLU A 62 -11.65 -13.69 -12.89
C GLU A 62 -12.86 -14.63 -12.79
N LYS A 63 -13.71 -14.65 -13.82
CA LYS A 63 -14.91 -15.52 -13.87
C LYS A 63 -15.76 -15.41 -12.60
N ASP A 64 -16.07 -14.17 -12.22
CA ASP A 64 -16.83 -13.81 -11.02
C ASP A 64 -16.22 -14.29 -9.69
N ARG A 65 -14.89 -14.46 -9.65
CA ARG A 65 -14.13 -14.82 -8.44
C ARG A 65 -13.00 -13.83 -8.21
N ARG A 66 -12.81 -13.41 -6.97
CA ARG A 66 -11.70 -12.54 -6.55
C ARG A 66 -10.45 -13.40 -6.37
N VAL A 67 -9.41 -13.14 -7.13
CA VAL A 67 -8.15 -13.91 -7.10
C VAL A 67 -7.01 -13.02 -6.64
N LEU A 68 -6.41 -13.34 -5.49
CA LEU A 68 -5.17 -12.72 -5.01
C LEU A 68 -3.99 -13.29 -5.80
N LYS A 69 -3.36 -12.47 -6.63
CA LYS A 69 -2.23 -12.88 -7.48
C LYS A 69 -0.90 -12.49 -6.84
N LEU A 70 -0.23 -13.44 -6.20
CA LEU A 70 0.98 -13.19 -5.41
C LEU A 70 2.19 -12.72 -6.24
N ASN A 71 2.15 -12.92 -7.56
CA ASN A 71 3.24 -12.64 -8.50
C ASN A 71 2.94 -11.45 -9.42
N SER A 72 1.89 -10.66 -9.13
CA SER A 72 1.41 -9.60 -10.01
C SER A 72 1.33 -8.25 -9.29
N ILE A 73 1.84 -7.20 -9.94
CA ILE A 73 1.71 -5.79 -9.56
C ILE A 73 1.35 -5.00 -10.82
N GLY A 74 0.07 -4.99 -11.17
CA GLY A 74 -0.43 -4.40 -12.42
C GLY A 74 -0.37 -2.88 -12.41
N ASN A 75 -0.65 -2.26 -11.26
CA ASN A 75 -0.71 -0.81 -11.10
C ASN A 75 0.58 -0.19 -10.55
N GLY A 76 1.71 -0.90 -10.59
CA GLY A 76 2.98 -0.41 -10.03
C GLY A 76 3.47 0.91 -10.65
N ARG A 77 3.07 1.22 -11.88
CA ARG A 77 3.39 2.51 -12.53
C ARG A 77 2.94 3.72 -11.70
N ILE A 78 1.85 3.60 -10.93
CA ILE A 78 1.33 4.68 -10.08
C ILE A 78 2.30 5.04 -8.96
N TRP A 79 3.25 4.16 -8.59
CA TRP A 79 4.20 4.42 -7.51
C TRP A 79 5.51 5.07 -8.01
N LYS A 80 5.68 5.23 -9.32
CA LYS A 80 6.90 5.83 -9.87
C LYS A 80 6.84 7.36 -9.80
N GLY A 81 8.01 7.99 -9.72
CA GLY A 81 8.15 9.45 -9.81
C GLY A 81 7.91 10.22 -8.50
N TYR A 82 7.83 9.52 -7.36
CA TYR A 82 7.77 10.16 -6.05
C TYR A 82 9.15 10.23 -5.40
N ASP A 83 9.42 11.30 -4.65
CA ASP A 83 10.68 11.48 -3.92
C ASP A 83 10.80 10.53 -2.71
N VAL A 84 9.66 10.22 -2.09
CA VAL A 84 9.58 9.31 -0.94
C VAL A 84 8.40 8.36 -1.12
N LEU A 85 8.67 7.06 -1.00
CA LEU A 85 7.66 5.99 -0.94
C LEU A 85 7.69 5.31 0.42
N ILE A 86 6.54 5.20 1.05
CA ILE A 86 6.38 4.53 2.35
C ILE A 86 5.35 3.43 2.16
N PHE A 87 5.79 2.18 2.29
CA PHE A 87 4.94 1.01 2.10
C PHE A 87 4.58 0.38 3.44
N ASP A 88 3.38 -0.15 3.57
CA ASP A 88 2.96 -0.99 4.67
C ASP A 88 2.05 -2.12 4.14
N THR A 89 2.14 -3.29 4.76
CA THR A 89 1.21 -4.37 4.48
C THR A 89 1.30 -5.43 5.59
N TRP A 90 0.21 -5.63 6.33
CA TRP A 90 0.09 -6.76 7.27
C TRP A 90 -1.35 -7.01 7.72
N HIS A 91 -2.02 -5.98 8.24
CA HIS A 91 -3.23 -6.14 9.05
C HIS A 91 -4.36 -6.88 8.31
N TRP A 92 -4.38 -6.77 6.98
CA TRP A 92 -5.39 -7.40 6.14
C TRP A 92 -5.09 -8.86 5.76
N TRP A 93 -3.86 -9.35 5.94
CA TRP A 93 -3.46 -10.71 5.61
C TRP A 93 -4.07 -11.76 6.52
N LEU A 94 -4.41 -11.38 7.76
CA LEU A 94 -4.99 -12.27 8.75
C LEU A 94 -6.52 -12.40 8.64
N LEU A 95 -7.16 -11.65 7.74
CA LEU A 95 -8.61 -11.70 7.56
C LEU A 95 -9.05 -13.06 7.00
N THR A 96 -10.09 -13.63 7.60
CA THR A 96 -10.69 -14.91 7.22
C THR A 96 -12.21 -14.81 7.11
N GLY A 97 -12.84 -15.83 6.53
CA GLY A 97 -14.29 -15.91 6.37
C GLY A 97 -14.85 -14.77 5.52
N ARG A 98 -15.94 -14.14 5.97
CA ARG A 98 -16.62 -13.06 5.24
C ARG A 98 -15.76 -11.79 5.05
N LYS A 99 -14.74 -11.59 5.89
CA LYS A 99 -13.84 -10.43 5.81
C LYS A 99 -12.69 -10.64 4.81
N GLN A 100 -12.50 -11.86 4.29
CA GLN A 100 -11.43 -12.15 3.34
C GLN A 100 -11.71 -11.46 1.99
N PRO A 101 -10.78 -10.65 1.47
CA PRO A 101 -11.00 -9.89 0.24
C PRO A 101 -10.77 -10.70 -1.05
N TRP A 102 -10.34 -11.96 -0.95
CA TRP A 102 -10.19 -12.89 -2.08
C TRP A 102 -10.94 -14.20 -1.86
N ASP A 103 -11.28 -14.89 -2.94
CA ASP A 103 -11.89 -16.21 -2.94
C ASP A 103 -10.85 -17.31 -3.26
N TYR A 104 -9.80 -16.95 -3.99
CA TYR A 104 -8.69 -17.84 -4.38
C TYR A 104 -7.35 -17.11 -4.29
N VAL A 105 -6.28 -17.87 -4.12
CA VAL A 105 -4.90 -17.39 -4.17
C VAL A 105 -4.20 -18.04 -5.36
N GLN A 106 -3.59 -17.23 -6.20
CA GLN A 106 -2.76 -17.67 -7.32
C GLN A 106 -1.28 -17.40 -7.02
N ASP A 107 -0.48 -18.45 -7.14
CA ASP A 107 0.97 -18.43 -7.03
C ASP A 107 1.55 -18.99 -8.33
N ASN A 108 2.09 -18.10 -9.17
CA ASN A 108 2.41 -18.37 -10.57
C ASN A 108 1.18 -18.95 -11.31
N ASN A 109 1.29 -20.17 -11.84
CA ASN A 109 0.22 -20.82 -12.61
C ASN A 109 -0.68 -21.73 -11.75
N ILE A 110 -0.48 -21.75 -10.43
CA ILE A 110 -1.23 -22.63 -9.51
C ILE A 110 -2.23 -21.78 -8.73
N THR A 111 -3.52 -22.02 -8.97
CA THR A 111 -4.62 -21.39 -8.23
C THR A 111 -5.16 -22.35 -7.18
N ARG A 112 -5.27 -21.89 -5.94
CA ARG A 112 -5.79 -22.66 -4.80
C ARG A 112 -6.91 -21.88 -4.12
N LYS A 113 -7.84 -22.59 -3.49
CA LYS A 113 -8.91 -21.95 -2.70
C LYS A 113 -8.34 -21.12 -1.57
N ASP A 114 -7.28 -21.61 -0.93
CA ASP A 114 -6.56 -20.82 0.05
C ASP A 114 -5.09 -21.21 0.22
N MET A 115 -4.34 -20.42 0.98
CA MET A 115 -2.94 -20.61 1.31
C MET A 115 -2.62 -20.13 2.73
N ASN A 116 -1.61 -20.73 3.36
CA ASN A 116 -1.02 -20.23 4.61
C ASN A 116 -0.64 -18.73 4.46
N ARG A 117 -1.12 -17.90 5.40
CA ARG A 117 -0.98 -16.43 5.35
C ARG A 117 0.46 -15.96 5.30
N THR A 118 1.32 -16.53 6.14
CA THR A 118 2.74 -16.16 6.20
C THR A 118 3.48 -16.54 4.91
N VAL A 119 3.12 -17.68 4.30
CA VAL A 119 3.68 -18.09 3.01
C VAL A 119 3.23 -17.15 1.90
N ALA A 120 1.94 -16.81 1.85
CA ALA A 120 1.39 -15.89 0.86
C ALA A 120 2.00 -14.48 1.02
N TYR A 121 2.09 -13.98 2.25
CA TYR A 121 2.72 -12.72 2.61
C TYR A 121 4.17 -12.65 2.14
N LYS A 122 4.98 -13.66 2.47
CA LYS A 122 6.38 -13.75 2.06
C LYS A 122 6.54 -13.74 0.54
N LYS A 123 5.63 -14.38 -0.20
CA LYS A 123 5.65 -14.39 -1.67
C LYS A 123 5.30 -13.02 -2.25
N ALA A 124 4.23 -12.38 -1.75
CA ALA A 124 3.85 -11.04 -2.18
C ALA A 124 4.94 -10.00 -1.89
N LEU A 125 5.55 -10.04 -0.70
CA LEU A 125 6.69 -9.17 -0.37
C LEU A 125 7.88 -9.38 -1.30
N ARG A 126 8.18 -10.63 -1.71
CA ARG A 126 9.24 -10.88 -2.69
C ARG A 126 8.91 -10.27 -4.05
N THR A 127 7.65 -10.33 -4.47
CA THR A 127 7.18 -9.68 -5.71
C THR A 127 7.32 -8.16 -5.61
N TRP A 128 6.88 -7.56 -4.51
CA TRP A 128 7.03 -6.12 -4.25
C TRP A 128 8.51 -5.70 -4.20
N ALA A 129 9.37 -6.42 -3.49
CA ALA A 129 10.80 -6.09 -3.39
C ALA A 129 11.49 -6.16 -4.76
N ARG A 130 11.15 -7.15 -5.60
CA ARG A 130 11.63 -7.20 -6.99
C ARG A 130 11.13 -6.01 -7.79
N TRP A 131 9.87 -5.61 -7.62
CA TRP A 131 9.34 -4.43 -8.29
C TRP A 131 10.13 -3.18 -7.88
N VAL A 132 10.40 -2.97 -6.59
CA VAL A 132 11.20 -1.83 -6.11
C VAL A 132 12.58 -1.82 -6.76
N ASN A 133 13.30 -2.94 -6.71
CA ASN A 133 14.66 -3.06 -7.27
C ASN A 133 14.73 -2.77 -8.78
N LEU A 134 13.67 -3.13 -9.52
CA LEU A 134 13.62 -2.95 -10.97
C LEU A 134 13.11 -1.57 -11.41
N ASN A 135 12.40 -0.84 -10.54
CA ASN A 135 11.61 0.31 -10.95
C ASN A 135 11.94 1.60 -10.21
N VAL A 136 12.70 1.54 -9.11
CA VAL A 136 13.03 2.70 -8.28
C VAL A 136 14.51 3.03 -8.41
N ASP A 137 14.78 4.30 -8.74
CA ASP A 137 16.13 4.85 -8.73
C ASP A 137 16.45 5.38 -7.31
N PRO A 138 17.37 4.74 -6.55
CA PRO A 138 17.67 5.13 -5.18
C PRO A 138 18.37 6.50 -5.04
N ALA A 139 18.88 7.05 -6.15
CA ALA A 139 19.41 8.40 -6.18
C ALA A 139 18.30 9.47 -6.17
N LYS A 140 17.10 9.13 -6.65
CA LYS A 140 15.95 10.05 -6.76
C LYS A 140 14.86 9.78 -5.73
N THR A 141 14.64 8.52 -5.39
CA THR A 141 13.52 8.10 -4.54
C THR A 141 14.03 7.37 -3.31
N LYS A 142 13.57 7.78 -2.13
CA LYS A 142 13.77 7.03 -0.87
C LYS A 142 12.59 6.09 -0.64
N VAL A 143 12.89 4.86 -0.23
CA VAL A 143 11.89 3.83 0.04
C VAL A 143 11.96 3.41 1.49
N PHE A 144 10.81 3.43 2.15
CA PHE A 144 10.60 2.93 3.50
C PHE A 144 9.57 1.81 3.48
N PHE A 145 9.74 0.86 4.40
CA PHE A 145 8.74 -0.16 4.66
C PHE A 145 8.42 -0.16 6.15
N GLN A 146 7.17 0.16 6.49
CA GLN A 146 6.67 0.10 7.85
C GLN A 146 6.52 -1.37 8.25
N GLY A 147 7.14 -1.74 9.37
CA GLY A 147 6.96 -3.05 9.97
C GLY A 147 5.51 -3.30 10.43
N VAL A 148 5.26 -4.54 10.81
CA VAL A 148 3.97 -5.00 11.36
C VAL A 148 3.59 -4.16 12.58
N SER A 149 2.41 -3.53 12.53
CA SER A 149 1.80 -2.97 13.74
C SER A 149 1.18 -4.12 14.54
N PRO A 150 1.44 -4.21 15.86
CA PRO A 150 0.87 -5.26 16.69
C PRO A 150 -0.64 -5.07 16.87
N ASP A 151 -1.34 -6.20 16.99
CA ASP A 151 -2.71 -6.23 17.51
C ASP A 151 -2.63 -6.53 19.02
N HIS A 152 -3.35 -5.76 19.83
CA HIS A 152 -3.40 -5.92 21.29
C HIS A 152 -4.66 -6.68 21.70
N VAL A 153 -4.87 -7.86 21.11
CA VAL A 153 -5.96 -8.76 21.48
C VAL A 153 -5.46 -9.74 22.53
N GLU A 154 -6.15 -9.79 23.68
CA GLU A 154 -5.97 -10.80 24.73
C GLU A 154 -6.70 -12.10 24.39
#